data_AF-A0A7Y4WXQ8-F1
#
_entry.id   AF-A0A7Y4WXQ8-F1
#
_cell.length_a   1.000
_cell.length_b   1.000
_cell.length_c   1.000
_cell.angle_alpha   90.00
_cell.angle_beta   90.00
_cell.angle_gamma   90.00
#
_symmetry.space_group_name_H-M   'P 1'
#
loop_
_entity.id
_entity.type
_entity.pdbx_description
1 polymer ?
#
loop_
_entity_poly.entity_id
_entity_poly.type
_entity_poly.pdbx_seq_one_letter_code
_entity_poly.pdbx_strand_id
1 'polypeptide(L)'
;MEITISLPEDVAQVFLANGENLEREVLEATSLEGYRSGKLSHAQVGKMLGLTRFEVDAFFRLHSVPLNYSIEDLESDRLTLDKLALK
;
A
#
# COMPACT_ATOMS: atom_id res chain seq x y z
N MET A 1 2.71 12.92 -11.20
CA MET A 1 3.12 13.99 -10.27
C MET A 1 4.47 13.59 -9.74
N GLU A 2 5.42 14.50 -9.70
CA GLU A 2 6.78 14.26 -9.21
C GLU A 2 6.93 14.88 -7.82
N ILE A 3 7.56 14.15 -6.89
CA ILE A 3 7.82 14.61 -5.52
C ILE A 3 9.33 14.46 -5.29
N THR A 4 10.01 15.55 -4.96
CA THR A 4 11.45 15.55 -4.67
C THR A 4 11.67 15.65 -3.16
N ILE A 5 12.56 14.80 -2.63
CA ILE A 5 12.94 14.76 -1.21
C ILE A 5 14.44 15.02 -1.11
N SER A 6 14.85 15.92 -0.23
CA SER A 6 16.26 16.19 0.06
C SER A 6 16.70 15.41 1.31
N LEU A 7 17.80 14.69 1.20
CA LEU A 7 18.42 13.94 2.29
C LEU A 7 19.82 14.48 2.59
N PRO A 8 20.30 14.38 3.85
CA PRO A 8 21.71 14.51 4.16
C PRO A 8 22.55 13.53 3.33
N GLU A 9 23.75 13.96 2.91
CA GLU A 9 24.58 13.19 1.99
C GLU A 9 24.99 11.84 2.56
N ASP A 10 25.35 11.79 3.85
CA ASP A 10 25.69 10.56 4.56
C ASP A 10 24.54 9.54 4.56
N VAL A 11 23.29 10.00 4.68
CA VAL A 11 22.10 9.14 4.61
C VAL A 11 21.85 8.68 3.18
N ALA A 12 21.99 9.57 2.19
CA ALA A 12 21.80 9.23 0.78
C ALA A 12 22.78 8.13 0.32
N GLN A 13 24.03 8.17 0.80
CA GLN A 13 25.04 7.16 0.49
C GLN A 13 24.63 5.75 0.94
N VAL A 14 23.89 5.61 2.05
CA VAL A 14 23.40 4.30 2.54
C VAL A 14 22.49 3.63 1.50
N PHE A 15 21.62 4.42 0.86
CA PHE A 15 20.69 3.92 -0.16
C PHE A 15 21.37 3.66 -1.51
N LEU A 16 22.34 4.50 -1.88
CA LEU A 16 23.07 4.35 -3.15
C LEU A 16 24.07 3.18 -3.15
N ALA A 17 24.56 2.76 -1.98
CA ALA A 17 25.56 1.70 -1.86
C ALA A 17 25.06 0.32 -2.34
N ASN A 18 23.75 0.07 -2.33
CA ASN A 18 23.17 -1.24 -2.67
C ASN A 18 22.89 -1.43 -4.17
N GLY A 19 23.05 -0.40 -5.01
CA GLY A 19 22.96 -0.51 -6.48
C GLY A 19 21.59 -0.90 -7.05
N GLU A 20 20.56 -1.05 -6.20
CA GLU A 20 19.20 -1.37 -6.61
C GLU A 20 18.39 -0.11 -6.98
N ASN A 21 17.21 -0.33 -7.57
CA ASN A 21 16.30 0.73 -7.99
C ASN A 21 15.68 1.43 -6.77
N LEU A 22 16.41 2.42 -6.23
CA LEU A 22 16.01 3.22 -5.06
C LEU A 22 14.60 3.80 -5.20
N GLU A 23 14.23 4.26 -6.39
CA GLU A 23 12.89 4.78 -6.64
C GLU A 23 11.83 3.73 -6.31
N ARG A 24 12.04 2.50 -6.78
CA ARG A 24 11.11 1.40 -6.51
C ARG A 24 11.05 1.04 -5.03
N GLU A 25 12.19 0.94 -4.37
CA GLU A 25 12.25 0.64 -2.93
C GLU A 25 11.50 1.69 -2.10
N VAL A 26 11.72 2.97 -2.41
CA VAL A 26 11.05 4.10 -1.76
C VAL A 26 9.54 4.05 -2.01
N LEU A 27 9.11 3.77 -3.25
CA LEU A 27 7.70 3.66 -3.59
C LEU A 27 7.04 2.49 -2.84
N GLU A 28 7.68 1.32 -2.77
CA GLU A 28 7.16 0.15 -2.06
C GLU A 28 7.05 0.42 -0.56
N ALA A 29 8.10 0.95 0.08
CA ALA A 29 8.09 1.29 1.50
C ALA A 29 7.02 2.35 1.83
N THR A 30 6.92 3.39 1.01
CA THR A 30 5.92 4.47 1.19
C THR A 30 4.50 3.94 0.99
N SER A 31 4.30 3.04 0.03
CA SER A 31 2.99 2.42 -0.21
C SER A 31 2.53 1.55 0.96
N LEU A 32 3.45 0.75 1.53
CA LEU A 32 3.18 -0.09 2.68
C LEU A 32 2.80 0.74 3.91
N GLU A 33 3.57 1.79 4.21
CA GLU A 33 3.29 2.64 5.37
C GLU A 33 2.03 3.49 5.17
N GLY A 34 1.81 3.98 3.95
CA GLY A 34 0.58 4.68 3.59
C GLY A 34 -0.65 3.78 3.81
N TYR A 35 -0.57 2.49 3.47
CA TYR A 35 -1.65 1.54 3.73
C TYR A 35 -1.79 1.23 5.22
N ARG A 36 -0.71 0.92 5.94
CA ARG A 36 -0.74 0.62 7.39
C ARG A 36 -1.32 1.77 8.21
N SER A 37 -1.02 3.00 7.83
CA SER A 37 -1.56 4.20 8.48
C SER A 37 -2.97 4.59 8.04
N GLY A 38 -3.59 3.83 7.12
CA GLY A 38 -4.92 4.11 6.57
C GLY A 38 -4.98 5.31 5.62
N LYS A 39 -3.84 5.92 5.27
CA LYS A 39 -3.75 7.06 4.34
C LYS A 39 -3.93 6.66 2.88
N LEU A 40 -3.55 5.42 2.54
CA LEU A 40 -3.71 4.84 1.22
C LEU A 40 -4.67 3.66 1.28
N SER A 41 -5.60 3.61 0.34
CA SER A 41 -6.41 2.42 0.08
C SER A 41 -5.63 1.37 -0.70
N HIS A 42 -6.12 0.14 -0.69
CA HIS A 42 -5.59 -0.97 -1.50
C HIS A 42 -5.46 -0.59 -2.99
N ALA A 43 -6.49 0.05 -3.55
CA ALA A 43 -6.50 0.49 -4.94
C ALA A 43 -5.47 1.60 -5.22
N GLN A 44 -5.23 2.49 -4.25
CA GLN A 44 -4.21 3.54 -4.38
C GLN A 44 -2.80 2.94 -4.36
N VAL A 45 -2.55 1.92 -3.53
CA VAL A 45 -1.29 1.16 -3.57
C VAL A 45 -1.08 0.50 -4.93
N GLY A 46 -2.09 -0.17 -5.47
CA GLY A 46 -2.00 -0.77 -6.81
C GLY A 46 -1.68 0.25 -7.89
N LYS A 47 -2.35 1.42 -7.86
CA LYS A 47 -2.05 2.51 -8.79
C LYS A 47 -0.63 3.06 -8.63
N MET A 48 -0.14 3.18 -7.39
CA MET A 48 1.19 3.72 -7.08
C MET A 48 2.31 2.79 -7.54
N LEU A 49 2.11 1.47 -7.45
CA LEU A 49 3.11 0.46 -7.80
C LEU A 49 2.92 -0.16 -9.20
N GLY A 50 1.87 0.24 -9.93
CA GLY A 50 1.52 -0.36 -11.23
C GLY A 50 1.05 -1.81 -11.13
N LEU A 51 0.51 -2.20 -9.97
CA LEU A 51 0.07 -3.56 -9.68
C LEU A 51 -1.45 -3.71 -9.87
N THR A 52 -1.86 -4.86 -10.36
CA THR A 52 -3.26 -5.29 -10.34
C THR A 52 -3.72 -5.57 -8.90
N ARG A 53 -5.04 -5.65 -8.70
CA ARG A 53 -5.63 -5.95 -7.38
C ARG A 53 -5.02 -7.21 -6.74
N PHE A 54 -4.84 -8.29 -7.50
CA PHE A 54 -4.31 -9.55 -6.98
C PHE A 54 -2.81 -9.48 -6.68
N GLU A 55 -2.06 -8.70 -7.45
CA GLU A 55 -0.64 -8.46 -7.20
C GLU A 55 -0.42 -7.61 -5.94
N VAL A 56 -1.31 -6.65 -5.65
CA VAL A 56 -1.29 -5.93 -4.37
C VAL A 56 -1.52 -6.89 -3.20
N ASP A 57 -2.45 -7.85 -3.33
CA ASP A 57 -2.65 -8.85 -2.28
C ASP A 57 -1.41 -9.72 -2.07
N ALA A 58 -0.73 -10.10 -3.16
CA ALA A 58 0.53 -10.84 -3.09
C ALA A 58 1.65 -10.01 -2.44
N PHE A 59 1.74 -8.74 -2.81
CA PHE A 59 2.67 -7.77 -2.22
C PHE A 59 2.43 -7.61 -0.71
N PHE A 60 1.19 -7.40 -0.28
CA PHE A 60 0.87 -7.30 1.15
C PHE A 60 1.20 -8.57 1.92
N ARG A 61 0.94 -9.76 1.36
CA ARG A 61 1.34 -11.02 1.97
C ARG A 61 2.86 -11.14 2.11
N LEU A 62 3.61 -10.78 1.07
CA LEU A 62 5.07 -10.81 1.08
C LEU A 62 5.65 -9.93 2.21
N HIS A 63 5.03 -8.76 2.42
CA HIS A 63 5.44 -7.79 3.45
C HIS A 63 4.71 -7.94 4.80
N SER A 64 3.97 -9.04 5.00
CA SER A 64 3.21 -9.35 6.22
C SER A 64 2.31 -8.20 6.68
N VAL A 65 1.65 -7.53 5.73
CA VAL A 65 0.70 -6.45 6.01
C VAL A 65 -0.69 -7.05 6.16
N PRO A 66 -1.35 -6.94 7.33
CA PRO A 66 -2.72 -7.38 7.49
C PRO A 66 -3.65 -6.54 6.63
N LEU A 67 -4.73 -7.15 6.15
CA LEU A 67 -5.79 -6.38 5.50
C LEU A 67 -6.40 -5.42 6.53
N ASN A 68 -6.55 -4.15 6.16
CA ASN A 68 -7.37 -3.19 6.89
C ASN A 68 -8.86 -3.47 6.63
N TYR A 69 -9.28 -4.71 6.89
CA TYR A 69 -10.64 -5.18 6.74
C TYR A 69 -10.89 -6.22 7.81
N SER A 70 -11.73 -5.85 8.77
CA SER A 70 -12.10 -6.67 9.92
C SER A 70 -13.35 -7.51 9.65
N ILE A 71 -13.65 -8.43 10.57
CA ILE A 71 -14.91 -9.18 10.53
C ILE A 71 -16.09 -8.25 10.80
N GLU A 72 -15.89 -7.20 11.61
CA GLU A 72 -16.87 -6.17 11.89
C GLU A 72 -17.22 -5.36 10.62
N ASP A 73 -16.21 -5.05 9.80
CA ASP A 73 -16.42 -4.41 8.49
C ASP A 73 -17.25 -5.33 7.58
N LEU A 74 -16.94 -6.64 7.57
CA LEU A 74 -17.69 -7.63 6.82
C LEU A 74 -19.16 -7.72 7.26
N GLU A 75 -19.42 -7.77 8.56
CA GLU A 75 -20.80 -7.80 9.08
C GLU A 75 -21.54 -6.49 8.78
N SER A 76 -20.87 -5.34 8.86
CA SER A 76 -21.45 -4.05 8.48
C SER A 76 -21.84 -4.03 6.99
N ASP A 77 -20.98 -4.55 6.11
CA ASP A 77 -21.26 -4.68 4.69
C ASP A 77 -22.44 -5.63 4.45
N ARG A 78 -22.47 -6.79 5.13
CA ARG A 78 -23.57 -7.76 5.05
C ARG A 78 -24.91 -7.13 5.43
N LEU A 79 -24.95 -6.39 6.54
CA LEU A 79 -26.15 -5.66 6.98
C LEU A 79 -26.56 -4.55 6.01
N THR A 80 -25.59 -3.89 5.37
CA THR A 80 -25.84 -2.89 4.35
C THR A 80 -26.47 -3.52 3.11
N LEU A 81 -25.98 -4.66 2.66
CA LEU A 81 -26.53 -5.41 1.53
C LEU A 81 -27.94 -5.94 1.80
N ASP A 82 -28.20 -6.46 3.01
CA ASP A 82 -29.54 -6.92 3.43
C ASP A 82 -30.57 -5.78 3.37
N LYS A 83 -30.18 -4.56 3.77
CA LYS A 83 -31.03 -3.35 3.70
C LYS A 83 -31.26 -2.86 2.28
N LEU A 84 -30.25 -2.99 1.41
CA LEU A 84 -30.34 -2.58 0.02
C LEU A 84 -31.18 -3.53 -0.81
N ALA A 85 -31.46 -4.74 -0.32
CA ALA A 85 -32.32 -5.74 -0.95
C ALA A 85 -32.17 -5.73 -2.47
N LEU A 86 -30.96 -6.05 -2.95
CA LEU A 86 -30.75 -6.45 -4.34
C LEU A 86 -31.59 -7.71 -4.60
N LYS A 87 -32.87 -7.51 -4.94
CA LYS A 87 -33.73 -8.49 -5.58
C LYS A 87 -33.44 -8.52 -7.07
#